data_AF-A0A1J4T1I7-F1
#
_entry.id   AF-A0A1J4T1I7-F1
#
_cell.length_a   1.000
_cell.length_b   1.000
_cell.length_c   1.000
_cell.angle_alpha   90.00
_cell.angle_beta   90.00
_cell.angle_gamma   90.00
#
_symmetry.space_group_name_H-M   'P 1'
#
loop_
_entity.id
_entity.type
_entity.pdbx_description
1 polymer ?
#
loop_
_entity_poly.entity_id
_entity_poly.type
_entity_poly.pdbx_seq_one_letter_code
_entity_poly.pdbx_strand_id
1 'polypeptide(L)'
;METTPENQKEFWNSRALSCPPPFQPATLKKTRRILRLPAPTGVELRRKALLDIGCGTGGYGLPLAAAAKSVMRVDSSAAMLKILRAG
;
A
#
# COMPACT_ATOMS: atom_id res chain seq x y z
N MET A 1 -19.18 17.48 9.51
CA MET A 1 -19.36 16.19 8.83
C MET A 1 -18.82 15.14 9.79
N GLU A 2 -19.65 14.22 10.27
CA GLU A 2 -19.20 13.19 11.22
C GLU A 2 -18.32 12.14 10.51
N THR A 3 -17.31 11.66 11.22
CA THR A 3 -16.31 10.70 10.71
C THR A 3 -16.88 9.28 10.76
N THR A 4 -17.72 8.91 9.80
CA THR A 4 -18.25 7.53 9.68
C THR A 4 -17.39 6.67 8.74
N PRO A 5 -17.43 5.33 8.86
CA PRO A 5 -16.75 4.43 7.92
C PRO A 5 -17.15 4.67 6.46
N GLU A 6 -18.44 4.94 6.21
CA GLU A 6 -18.97 5.25 4.88
C GLU A 6 -18.38 6.55 4.34
N ASN A 7 -18.35 7.61 5.17
CA ASN A 7 -17.78 8.90 4.78
C ASN A 7 -16.27 8.78 4.48
N GLN A 8 -15.55 7.94 5.22
CA GLN A 8 -14.13 7.66 4.96
C GLN A 8 -13.93 6.89 3.64
N LYS A 9 -14.77 5.89 3.36
CA LYS A 9 -14.72 5.15 2.10
C LYS A 9 -15.00 6.06 0.90
N GLU A 10 -16.05 6.88 0.97
CA GLU A 10 -16.39 7.80 -0.13
C GLU A 10 -15.33 8.89 -0.33
N PHE A 11 -14.76 9.39 0.77
CA PHE A 11 -13.62 10.29 0.71
C PHE A 11 -12.46 9.68 -0.08
N TRP A 12 -12.05 8.44 0.23
CA TRP A 12 -10.96 7.78 -0.49
C TRP A 12 -11.34 7.39 -1.91
N ASN A 13 -12.60 7.03 -2.19
CA ASN A 13 -13.07 6.83 -3.56
C ASN A 13 -12.86 8.08 -4.42
N SER A 14 -13.21 9.26 -3.89
CA SER A 14 -13.07 10.53 -4.61
C SER A 14 -11.62 10.95 -4.85
N ARG A 15 -10.67 10.45 -4.05
CA ARG A 15 -9.25 10.82 -4.10
C ARG A 15 -8.37 9.84 -4.86
N ALA A 16 -8.89 8.70 -5.30
CA ALA A 16 -8.09 7.61 -5.85
C ALA A 16 -7.15 8.05 -6.99
N LEU A 17 -7.59 8.93 -7.88
CA LEU A 17 -6.78 9.45 -9.00
C LEU A 17 -5.67 10.41 -8.56
N SER A 18 -5.79 11.03 -7.40
CA SER A 18 -4.82 11.99 -6.86
C SER A 18 -3.75 11.31 -6.01
N CYS A 19 -3.85 10.00 -5.79
CA CYS A 19 -2.85 9.25 -5.04
C CYS A 19 -1.53 9.17 -5.83
N PRO A 20 -0.38 9.33 -5.17
CA PRO A 20 0.91 9.18 -5.82
C PRO A 20 1.03 7.78 -6.44
N PRO A 21 1.50 7.67 -7.68
CA PRO A 21 1.71 6.38 -8.31
C PRO A 21 2.76 5.57 -7.55
N PRO A 22 2.69 4.23 -7.64
CA PRO A 22 3.77 3.39 -7.15
C PRO A 22 5.07 3.77 -7.87
N PHE A 23 6.21 3.56 -7.20
CA PHE A 23 7.55 3.80 -7.76
C PHE A 23 7.96 5.27 -7.98
N GLN A 24 7.14 6.27 -7.65
CA GLN A 24 7.62 7.65 -7.59
C GLN A 24 8.76 7.80 -6.56
N PRO A 25 9.76 8.66 -6.80
CA PRO A 25 10.96 8.76 -5.94
C PRO A 25 10.65 8.97 -4.45
N ALA A 26 9.66 9.81 -4.14
CA ALA A 26 9.23 10.06 -2.76
C ALA A 26 8.62 8.80 -2.10
N THR A 27 7.77 8.07 -2.84
CA THR A 27 7.15 6.82 -2.40
C THR A 27 8.19 5.71 -2.22
N LEU A 28 9.14 5.58 -3.14
CA LEU A 28 10.25 4.64 -3.04
C LEU A 28 11.14 4.92 -1.84
N LYS A 29 11.48 6.19 -1.59
CA LYS A 29 12.29 6.57 -0.43
C LYS A 29 11.62 6.16 0.88
N LYS A 30 10.30 6.35 0.99
CA LYS A 30 9.51 5.88 2.14
C LYS A 30 9.50 4.34 2.22
N THR A 31 9.22 3.66 1.11
CA THR A 31 9.17 2.18 1.07
C THR A 31 10.50 1.54 1.46
N ARG A 32 11.63 2.10 0.99
CA ARG A 32 12.98 1.63 1.37
C ARG A 32 13.25 1.76 2.86
N ARG A 33 12.68 2.77 3.54
CA ARG A 33 12.78 2.88 5.00
C ARG A 33 11.99 1.76 5.67
N ILE A 34 10.77 1.49 5.21
CA ILE A 34 9.93 0.40 5.73
C ILE A 34 10.63 -0.95 5.58
N LEU A 35 11.24 -1.24 4.42
CA LEU A 35 12.00 -2.47 4.18
C LEU A 35 13.17 -2.71 5.14
N ARG A 36 13.68 -1.65 5.79
CA ARG A 36 14.81 -1.75 6.73
C ARG A 36 14.36 -1.95 8.18
N LEU A 37 13.10 -1.66 8.51
CA LEU A 37 12.58 -1.77 9.87
C LEU A 37 12.68 -3.18 10.48
N PRO A 38 12.52 -4.28 9.72
CA PRO A 38 12.62 -5.64 10.28
C PRO A 38 14.07 -6.10 10.51
N ALA A 39 15.08 -5.44 9.93
CA ALA A 39 16.46 -5.91 9.99
C ALA A 39 17.04 -5.99 11.42
N PRO A 40 16.81 -5.00 12.32
CA PRO A 40 17.30 -5.08 13.70
C PRO A 40 16.66 -6.18 14.55
N THR A 41 15.52 -6.73 14.12
CA THR A 41 14.82 -7.81 14.83
C THR A 41 15.19 -9.20 14.29
N GLY A 42 16.10 -9.28 13.32
CA GLY A 42 16.48 -10.53 12.65
C GLY A 42 15.41 -11.07 11.68
N VAL A 43 14.36 -10.29 11.40
CA VAL A 43 13.27 -10.71 10.49
C VAL A 43 13.67 -10.44 9.04
N GLU A 44 13.78 -11.51 8.25
CA GLU A 44 13.95 -11.42 6.79
C GLU A 44 12.59 -11.50 6.06
N LEU A 45 12.34 -10.58 5.12
CA LEU A 45 11.08 -10.52 4.38
C LEU A 45 10.98 -11.54 3.22
N ARG A 46 12.11 -11.97 2.65
CA ARG A 46 12.18 -12.74 1.39
C ARG A 46 11.30 -13.99 1.35
N ARG A 47 11.09 -14.64 2.50
CA ARG A 47 10.30 -15.88 2.63
C ARG A 47 8.94 -15.68 3.30
N LYS A 48 8.56 -14.43 3.58
CA LYS A 48 7.35 -14.09 4.34
C LYS A 48 6.25 -13.64 3.41
N ALA A 49 5.02 -13.95 3.80
CA ALA A 49 3.81 -13.35 3.23
C ALA A 49 3.53 -12.06 4.01
N LEU A 50 3.21 -10.98 3.29
CA LEU A 50 2.85 -9.69 3.86
C LEU A 50 1.38 -9.38 3.62
N LEU A 51 0.76 -8.69 4.59
CA LEU A 51 -0.56 -8.10 4.47
C LEU A 51 -0.43 -6.58 4.54
N ASP A 52 -0.85 -5.89 3.48
CA ASP A 52 -0.89 -4.43 3.36
C ASP A 52 -2.35 -3.96 3.50
N ILE A 53 -2.66 -3.37 4.65
CA ILE A 53 -4.02 -2.91 5.03
C ILE A 53 -4.13 -1.42 4.75
N GLY A 54 -5.14 -1.02 3.99
CA GLY A 54 -5.25 0.36 3.48
C GLY A 54 -4.24 0.59 2.37
N CYS A 55 -4.10 -0.38 1.46
CA CYS A 55 -3.04 -0.40 0.45
C CYS A 55 -3.19 0.72 -0.61
N GLY A 56 -4.35 1.38 -0.68
CA GLY A 56 -4.67 2.41 -1.66
C GLY A 56 -4.41 1.94 -3.09
N THR A 57 -3.80 2.79 -3.90
CA THR A 57 -3.37 2.49 -5.27
C THR A 57 -2.08 1.66 -5.34
N GLY A 58 -1.60 1.10 -4.21
CA GLY A 58 -0.46 0.20 -4.17
C GLY A 58 0.90 0.84 -3.96
N GLY A 59 0.94 2.09 -3.47
CA GLY A 59 2.17 2.86 -3.33
C GLY A 59 3.30 2.13 -2.58
N TYR A 60 2.97 1.39 -1.53
CA TYR A 60 3.93 0.59 -0.75
C TYR A 60 3.91 -0.89 -1.14
N GLY A 61 2.72 -1.51 -1.17
CA GLY A 61 2.59 -2.94 -1.42
C GLY A 61 3.20 -3.44 -2.72
N LEU A 62 3.18 -2.63 -3.81
CA LEU A 62 3.82 -3.01 -5.08
C LEU A 62 5.35 -3.09 -4.98
N PRO A 63 6.08 -2.05 -4.54
CA PRO A 63 7.52 -2.17 -4.33
C PRO A 63 7.92 -3.18 -3.23
N LEU A 64 7.09 -3.38 -2.21
CA LEU A 64 7.32 -4.42 -1.18
C LEU A 64 7.24 -5.84 -1.77
N ALA A 65 6.44 -6.06 -2.81
CA ALA A 65 6.29 -7.36 -3.44
C ALA A 65 7.59 -7.91 -4.05
N ALA A 66 8.53 -7.04 -4.40
CA ALA A 66 9.86 -7.45 -4.87
C ALA A 66 10.76 -8.02 -3.75
N ALA A 67 10.45 -7.76 -2.48
CA ALA A 67 11.27 -8.13 -1.33
C ALA A 67 10.66 -9.23 -0.45
N ALA A 68 9.45 -9.69 -0.77
CA ALA A 68 8.70 -10.68 0.01
C ALA A 68 8.29 -11.88 -0.85
N LYS A 69 7.84 -12.97 -0.21
CA LYS A 69 7.31 -14.14 -0.95
C LYS A 69 6.00 -13.81 -1.65
N SER A 70 5.12 -13.09 -0.95
CA SER A 70 3.85 -12.62 -1.47
C SER A 70 3.36 -11.41 -0.67
N VAL A 71 2.52 -10.59 -1.29
CA VAL A 71 1.89 -9.44 -0.64
C VAL A 71 0.40 -9.44 -0.96
N MET A 72 -0.40 -9.71 0.05
CA MET A 72 -1.85 -9.51 0.01
C MET A 72 -2.14 -8.04 0.30
N ARG A 73 -2.98 -7.42 -0.51
CA ARG A 73 -3.29 -5.99 -0.47
C ARG A 73 -4.79 -5.81 -0.31
N VAL A 74 -5.22 -5.06 0.70
CA VAL A 74 -6.63 -4.82 0.99
C VAL A 74 -6.90 -3.33 1.23
N ASP A 75 -8.02 -2.85 0.70
CA ASP A 75 -8.49 -1.48 0.88
C ASP A 75 -10.02 -1.45 0.87
N SER A 76 -10.62 -0.53 1.61
CA SER A 76 -12.09 -0.36 1.64
C SER A 76 -12.62 0.42 0.42
N SER A 77 -11.75 1.18 -0.25
CA SER A 77 -12.08 1.92 -1.47
C SER A 77 -11.96 1.04 -2.70
N ALA A 78 -13.11 0.77 -3.34
CA ALA A 78 -13.15 0.05 -4.61
C ALA A 78 -12.43 0.82 -5.73
N ALA A 79 -12.45 2.16 -5.70
CA ALA A 79 -11.76 2.99 -6.69
C ALA A 79 -10.22 2.83 -6.57
N MET A 80 -9.69 2.80 -5.34
CA MET A 80 -8.27 2.54 -5.09
C MET A 80 -7.84 1.17 -5.64
N LEU A 81 -8.61 0.12 -5.31
CA LEU A 81 -8.34 -1.23 -5.80
C LEU A 81 -8.47 -1.37 -7.32
N LYS A 82 -9.36 -0.58 -7.95
CA LYS A 82 -9.48 -0.55 -9.42
C LYS A 82 -8.20 -0.02 -10.05
N ILE A 83 -7.65 1.09 -9.55
CA ILE A 83 -6.37 1.63 -10.04
C ILE A 83 -5.24 0.65 -9.77
N LEU A 84 -5.19 0.05 -8.57
CA LEU A 84 -4.20 -0.95 -8.19
C LEU A 84 -4.10 -2.13 -9.16
N ARG A 85 -5.25 -2.56 -9.71
CA ARG A 85 -5.37 -3.71 -10.62
C ARG A 85 -5.19 -3.36 -12.10
N ALA A 86 -5.11 -2.07 -12.43
CA ALA A 86 -5.02 -1.60 -13.81
C ALA A 86 -3.58 -1.52 -14.34
N GLY A 87 -2.57 -1.68 -13.48
CA GLY A 87 -1.16 -1.84 -13.84
C GLY A 87 -0.71 -3.28 -13.69
#